data_AF-F4RTY9-F1
#
_entry.id   AF-F4RTY9-F1
#
_cell.length_a   1.000
_cell.length_b   1.000
_cell.length_c   1.000
_cell.angle_alpha   90.00
_cell.angle_beta   90.00
_cell.angle_gamma   90.00
#
_symmetry.space_group_name_H-M   'P 1'
#
loop_
_entity.id
_entity.type
_entity.pdbx_description
1 polymer ?
#
loop_
_entity_poly.entity_id
_entity_poly.type
_entity_poly.pdbx_seq_one_letter_code
_entity_poly.pdbx_strand_id
1 'polypeptide(L)'
;MSDPSYCSNSEGDQYSHISDSEPEIYEKDVYKDEEDEQVVYKDKDEEDEQDVCEDEEDEEVEEVEFKDEKPYLASKNLVTSPPLQSQGNKSSNSTNSTKGKPPLTSPPLQSQGKKSSISTNSTKGRKVAIKVKKTFRLPLDRPSFETFIDDNTTLDDEGYPLFPNGNTVCLRLSAKQKFTNWGTFGFTYTSSGGKSKGPGDWRTVRYSCLGVIVCKSLGCDYLGSPPTAAPKRAEWMSKPQKCPAARCTEELQYIECNDTLCRLDEHVSGWGIIRHSGIHNHRWPRRGKPDKLSLAKFAKRVVENPDVGPLRHKVGRAPAGKKEIVTASNIHAGFGNLHRTGYYRRKLLGEAGVIPEKSVPGAADNFIMDMYHWSERGLNVVSCSMKRVNMHMTFQTDWMHQQLMARDEDNRVYGGGLLSDVTYKFFKNGYLLSTSMYHEDLRRWIPILLTWLKGMTENHYAAHFSTLMKQFKHAEITVKERDTLVRQVVDFSLAQANRFVKAYMKVFKETDPAVALSKLQGCHEHF
;
A
#
# COMPACT_ATOMS: atom_id res chain seq x y z
N MET A 1 12.30 38.21 -62.07
CA MET A 1 13.12 37.31 -62.91
C MET A 1 13.33 36.04 -62.12
N SER A 2 12.63 34.94 -62.41
CA SER A 2 11.68 34.75 -63.52
C SER A 2 10.54 33.80 -63.16
N ASP A 3 9.34 34.16 -63.64
CA ASP A 3 8.14 33.32 -63.81
C ASP A 3 8.27 32.55 -65.16
N PRO A 4 7.39 31.59 -65.58
CA PRO A 4 5.91 31.76 -65.56
C PRO A 4 4.98 30.52 -65.50
N SER A 5 3.67 30.81 -65.44
CA SER A 5 2.53 30.10 -66.09
C SER A 5 1.98 28.80 -65.40
N TYR A 6 0.67 28.47 -65.47
CA TYR A 6 -0.46 29.09 -66.20
C TYR A 6 -1.84 28.86 -65.53
N CYS A 7 -2.89 29.46 -66.13
CA CYS A 7 -4.36 29.38 -65.91
C CYS A 7 -4.97 28.09 -65.30
N SER A 8 -6.12 28.05 -64.60
CA SER A 8 -7.31 28.91 -64.30
C SER A 8 -8.64 28.25 -64.73
N ASN A 9 -9.77 28.79 -64.26
CA ASN A 9 -11.18 28.36 -64.48
C ASN A 9 -11.62 27.23 -63.52
N SER A 10 -12.75 27.23 -62.78
CA SER A 10 -14.07 27.92 -62.73
C SER A 10 -15.24 26.99 -63.12
N GLU A 11 -16.43 27.25 -62.55
CA GLU A 11 -17.66 26.43 -62.62
C GLU A 11 -17.61 25.12 -61.78
N GLY A 12 -18.69 24.66 -61.14
CA GLY A 12 -20.00 25.29 -60.95
C GLY A 12 -20.92 24.52 -59.97
N ASP A 13 -21.76 25.28 -59.26
CA ASP A 13 -23.08 24.99 -58.66
C ASP A 13 -23.45 23.71 -57.88
N GLN A 14 -24.24 23.98 -56.81
CA GLN A 14 -25.33 23.18 -56.22
C GLN A 14 -25.04 21.78 -55.59
N TYR A 15 -25.47 21.63 -54.32
CA TYR A 15 -26.58 20.72 -54.00
C TYR A 15 -27.38 21.21 -52.78
N SER A 16 -28.59 20.65 -52.59
CA SER A 16 -29.68 21.25 -51.81
C SER A 16 -29.64 21.04 -50.29
N HIS A 17 -30.18 22.04 -49.58
CA HIS A 17 -30.62 21.95 -48.19
C HIS A 17 -31.95 21.20 -48.14
N ILE A 18 -32.03 20.08 -47.41
CA ILE A 18 -33.31 19.44 -47.04
C ILE A 18 -33.29 19.20 -45.53
N SER A 19 -34.25 19.82 -44.85
CA SER A 19 -34.66 19.48 -43.50
C SER A 19 -35.94 18.67 -43.58
N ASP A 20 -36.00 17.52 -42.93
CA ASP A 20 -37.28 16.88 -42.58
C ASP A 20 -37.17 16.30 -41.17
N SER A 21 -38.29 16.37 -40.45
CA SER A 21 -38.41 16.06 -39.02
C SER A 21 -39.73 15.36 -38.76
N GLU A 22 -39.70 14.21 -38.07
CA GLU A 22 -40.80 13.58 -37.30
C GLU A 22 -40.40 12.13 -36.93
N PRO A 23 -41.07 11.47 -35.96
CA PRO A 23 -41.35 11.95 -34.61
C PRO A 23 -40.89 10.97 -33.51
N GLU A 24 -40.69 11.45 -32.28
CA GLU A 24 -40.46 10.57 -31.12
C GLU A 24 -41.78 10.01 -30.58
N ILE A 25 -41.91 8.68 -30.50
CA ILE A 25 -43.00 8.01 -29.78
C ILE A 25 -42.44 7.49 -28.44
N TYR A 26 -42.87 8.09 -27.34
CA TYR A 26 -42.55 7.65 -25.97
C TYR A 26 -43.67 6.74 -25.44
N GLU A 27 -43.45 5.42 -25.46
CA GLU A 27 -44.18 4.49 -24.59
C GLU A 27 -43.50 4.40 -23.21
N LYS A 28 -44.28 4.11 -22.18
CA LYS A 28 -43.98 4.50 -20.79
C LYS A 28 -44.49 3.46 -19.79
N ASP A 29 -43.76 2.35 -19.69
CA ASP A 29 -44.06 1.28 -18.74
C ASP A 29 -43.32 1.43 -17.40
N VAL A 30 -43.91 0.81 -16.37
CA VAL A 30 -43.65 1.10 -14.95
C VAL A 30 -43.70 -0.21 -14.15
N TYR A 31 -42.95 -0.27 -13.05
CA TYR A 31 -42.90 -1.39 -12.08
C TYR A 31 -42.13 -2.64 -12.57
N LYS A 32 -41.54 -3.47 -11.69
CA LYS A 32 -41.41 -3.40 -10.23
C LYS A 32 -40.11 -4.05 -9.79
N ASP A 33 -39.55 -3.61 -8.67
CA ASP A 33 -38.51 -4.34 -7.95
C ASP A 33 -39.16 -5.45 -7.09
N GLU A 34 -38.60 -6.65 -7.13
CA GLU A 34 -38.74 -7.65 -6.06
C GLU A 34 -37.32 -8.15 -5.73
N GLU A 35 -37.03 -8.22 -4.43
CA GLU A 35 -35.74 -8.66 -3.87
C GLU A 35 -35.74 -10.20 -3.73
N ASP A 36 -34.56 -10.85 -3.64
CA ASP A 36 -34.30 -11.65 -2.43
C ASP A 36 -32.87 -12.20 -2.26
N GLU A 37 -32.57 -12.38 -0.98
CA GLU A 37 -31.55 -13.18 -0.26
C GLU A 37 -30.26 -13.70 -0.95
N GLN A 38 -29.12 -13.39 -0.33
CA GLN A 38 -27.84 -14.07 -0.56
C GLN A 38 -27.51 -15.06 0.56
N VAL A 39 -27.18 -16.30 0.21
CA VAL A 39 -26.57 -17.27 1.15
C VAL A 39 -25.04 -17.30 0.97
N VAL A 40 -24.30 -17.56 2.04
CA VAL A 40 -22.83 -17.36 2.12
C VAL A 40 -22.10 -18.56 2.71
N TYR A 41 -21.18 -19.12 1.93
CA TYR A 41 -19.98 -19.86 2.35
C TYR A 41 -18.83 -19.41 1.43
N LYS A 42 -17.58 -19.15 1.85
CA LYS A 42 -16.66 -19.85 2.77
C LYS A 42 -16.23 -21.22 2.22
N ASP A 43 -14.96 -21.59 2.19
CA ASP A 43 -13.74 -20.94 2.71
C ASP A 43 -12.50 -21.64 2.08
N LYS A 44 -11.29 -21.06 2.19
CA LYS A 44 -9.96 -21.74 2.16
C LYS A 44 -9.37 -22.17 0.78
N ASP A 45 -8.13 -21.79 0.44
CA ASP A 45 -6.77 -22.34 0.78
C ASP A 45 -6.32 -23.31 -0.36
N GLU A 46 -5.05 -23.49 -0.77
CA GLU A 46 -3.72 -22.99 -0.36
C GLU A 46 -2.73 -23.18 -1.56
N GLU A 47 -1.62 -22.41 -1.62
CA GLU A 47 -0.22 -22.80 -1.99
C GLU A 47 0.11 -23.68 -3.27
N ASP A 48 1.27 -23.59 -3.97
CA ASP A 48 2.51 -22.79 -3.86
C ASP A 48 3.35 -22.81 -5.21
N GLU A 49 4.62 -22.37 -5.15
CA GLU A 49 5.75 -22.50 -6.13
C GLU A 49 5.66 -21.53 -7.36
N GLN A 50 6.46 -20.46 -7.53
CA GLN A 50 7.91 -20.15 -7.39
C GLN A 50 8.81 -20.62 -8.54
N ASP A 51 9.39 -19.66 -9.30
CA ASP A 51 10.87 -19.52 -9.38
C ASP A 51 11.36 -18.15 -9.90
N VAL A 52 12.63 -17.85 -9.55
CA VAL A 52 13.52 -16.69 -9.79
C VAL A 52 13.76 -16.29 -11.28
N CYS A 53 14.35 -15.14 -11.70
CA CYS A 53 15.06 -13.97 -11.10
C CYS A 53 14.95 -12.74 -12.08
N GLU A 54 15.60 -11.55 -12.02
CA GLU A 54 16.80 -10.97 -11.35
C GLU A 54 16.63 -9.47 -10.97
N ASP A 55 17.36 -9.04 -9.93
CA ASP A 55 17.98 -7.74 -9.60
C ASP A 55 17.36 -6.36 -10.01
N GLU A 56 16.71 -5.67 -9.05
CA GLU A 56 16.71 -4.19 -8.90
C GLU A 56 17.05 -3.76 -7.45
N GLU A 57 17.38 -2.48 -7.20
CA GLU A 57 17.84 -2.00 -5.88
C GLU A 57 16.69 -1.70 -4.87
N ASP A 58 16.34 -2.69 -4.04
CA ASP A 58 15.28 -2.60 -3.03
C ASP A 58 15.46 -1.53 -1.91
N GLU A 59 14.90 -0.32 -2.08
CA GLU A 59 14.40 0.49 -0.94
C GLU A 59 12.98 0.03 -0.53
N GLU A 60 12.86 -1.15 0.09
CA GLU A 60 11.61 -1.68 0.66
C GLU A 60 10.92 -0.63 1.56
N VAL A 61 9.68 -0.25 1.20
CA VAL A 61 8.83 0.63 2.01
C VAL A 61 7.84 -0.24 2.79
N GLU A 62 8.04 -0.37 4.11
CA GLU A 62 7.03 -0.95 5.00
C GLU A 62 5.73 -0.13 4.91
N GLU A 63 4.71 -0.66 4.21
CA GLU A 63 3.35 -0.13 4.28
C GLU A 63 2.76 -0.43 5.66
N VAL A 64 2.72 0.58 6.52
CA VAL A 64 2.07 0.49 7.83
C VAL A 64 0.57 0.64 7.63
N GLU A 65 -0.15 -0.49 7.61
CA GLU A 65 -1.62 -0.59 7.57
C GLU A 65 -2.26 0.29 8.67
N PHE A 66 -2.71 1.49 8.31
CA PHE A 66 -3.47 2.37 9.19
C PHE A 66 -4.94 1.93 9.18
N LYS A 67 -5.43 1.45 10.33
CA LYS A 67 -6.85 1.11 10.50
C LYS A 67 -7.64 2.34 10.94
N ASP A 68 -8.75 2.58 10.25
CA ASP A 68 -9.62 3.74 10.50
C ASP A 68 -10.23 3.72 11.91
N GLU A 69 -9.71 4.55 12.82
CA GLU A 69 -10.43 4.92 14.03
C GLU A 69 -11.56 5.91 13.67
N LYS A 70 -12.78 5.39 13.56
CA LYS A 70 -13.98 6.21 13.32
C LYS A 70 -14.11 7.29 14.41
N PRO A 71 -14.30 8.58 14.05
CA PRO A 71 -14.46 9.63 15.04
C PRO A 71 -15.78 9.48 15.81
N TYR A 72 -15.69 9.44 17.15
CA TYR A 72 -16.86 9.45 18.02
C TYR A 72 -17.58 10.81 17.95
N LEU A 73 -18.80 10.80 17.38
CA LEU A 73 -19.70 11.96 17.43
C LEU A 73 -20.26 12.13 18.85
N ALA A 74 -19.90 13.24 19.49
CA ALA A 74 -20.41 13.57 20.83
C ALA A 74 -21.85 14.12 20.75
N SER A 75 -22.83 13.30 21.12
CA SER A 75 -24.23 13.73 21.24
C SER A 75 -24.39 14.82 22.30
N LYS A 76 -24.90 15.97 21.90
CA LYS A 76 -25.37 17.03 22.81
C LYS A 76 -26.55 16.50 23.63
N ASN A 77 -26.63 16.84 24.91
CA ASN A 77 -27.87 16.78 25.67
C ASN A 77 -27.95 17.90 26.71
N LEU A 78 -29.17 18.19 27.17
CA LEU A 78 -29.54 19.46 27.79
C LEU A 78 -29.05 19.66 29.23
N VAL A 79 -28.98 20.93 29.62
CA VAL A 79 -28.77 21.38 31.00
C VAL A 79 -30.08 21.35 31.78
N THR A 80 -30.10 20.68 32.93
CA THR A 80 -30.98 21.01 34.06
C THR A 80 -30.23 20.88 35.39
N SER A 81 -30.40 21.91 36.23
CA SER A 81 -30.02 21.97 37.66
C SER A 81 -31.35 22.08 38.47
N PRO A 82 -31.38 22.20 39.82
CA PRO A 82 -30.34 22.22 40.87
C PRO A 82 -30.72 21.19 42.00
N PRO A 83 -30.49 21.36 43.34
CA PRO A 83 -29.62 22.28 44.11
C PRO A 83 -28.75 21.65 45.23
N LEU A 84 -27.82 22.49 45.72
CA LEU A 84 -27.12 22.56 47.03
C LEU A 84 -27.28 21.43 48.08
N GLN A 85 -26.14 21.06 48.69
CA GLN A 85 -25.89 21.30 50.13
C GLN A 85 -24.39 21.46 50.45
N SER A 86 -24.01 21.70 51.72
CA SER A 86 -22.74 22.36 52.08
C SER A 86 -22.12 21.96 53.44
N GLN A 87 -20.94 22.53 53.76
CA GLN A 87 -20.18 22.46 55.04
C GLN A 87 -19.32 21.22 55.33
N GLY A 88 -18.29 21.37 56.18
CA GLY A 88 -17.63 20.24 56.86
C GLY A 88 -16.14 20.35 57.25
N ASN A 89 -15.74 21.30 58.11
CA ASN A 89 -14.36 21.35 58.64
C ASN A 89 -14.00 20.19 59.61
N LYS A 90 -12.74 19.71 59.58
CA LYS A 90 -11.80 19.33 60.70
C LYS A 90 -10.70 18.40 60.13
N SER A 91 -9.39 18.54 60.42
CA SER A 91 -8.67 18.44 61.71
C SER A 91 -8.81 17.03 62.34
N SER A 92 -7.77 16.27 62.73
CA SER A 92 -6.52 16.69 63.42
C SER A 92 -5.41 15.60 63.45
N ASN A 93 -4.15 16.04 63.66
CA ASN A 93 -3.01 15.45 64.39
C ASN A 93 -2.89 13.91 64.63
N SER A 94 -1.72 13.34 64.28
CA SER A 94 -0.78 12.63 65.20
C SER A 94 0.53 12.33 64.44
N THR A 95 1.75 12.77 64.75
CA THR A 95 2.62 12.83 65.96
C THR A 95 3.29 11.52 66.40
N ASN A 96 4.56 11.33 65.96
CA ASN A 96 5.76 10.78 66.65
C ASN A 96 6.69 10.05 65.65
N SER A 97 8.01 10.28 65.55
CA SER A 97 9.11 10.30 66.55
C SER A 97 9.58 8.88 66.96
N THR A 98 10.87 8.50 66.95
CA THR A 98 12.13 9.19 66.57
C THR A 98 13.32 8.21 66.39
N LYS A 99 14.34 8.61 65.60
CA LYS A 99 15.81 8.33 65.72
C LYS A 99 16.36 6.89 65.95
N GLY A 100 17.32 6.47 65.12
CA GLY A 100 18.27 5.36 65.42
C GLY A 100 19.38 5.15 64.36
N LYS A 101 20.66 5.23 64.76
CA LYS A 101 21.91 5.06 63.94
C LYS A 101 23.11 5.05 64.93
N PRO A 102 24.36 4.67 64.56
CA PRO A 102 24.92 3.72 63.57
C PRO A 102 25.73 2.61 64.36
N PRO A 103 26.96 2.11 64.03
CA PRO A 103 27.78 2.03 62.81
C PRO A 103 28.39 0.63 62.48
N LEU A 104 29.34 0.63 61.51
CA LEU A 104 30.09 -0.45 60.83
C LEU A 104 30.83 -1.50 61.69
N THR A 105 31.12 -2.68 61.11
CA THR A 105 32.49 -3.19 60.80
C THR A 105 32.45 -4.56 60.05
N SER A 106 33.59 -5.01 59.49
CA SER A 106 33.84 -6.28 58.77
C SER A 106 35.37 -6.52 58.62
N PRO A 107 35.90 -7.65 58.06
CA PRO A 107 35.27 -8.90 57.60
C PRO A 107 35.46 -10.07 58.62
N PRO A 108 36.43 -11.03 58.59
CA PRO A 108 37.54 -11.37 57.67
C PRO A 108 37.24 -12.64 56.81
N LEU A 109 38.26 -13.47 56.49
CA LEU A 109 38.19 -14.81 55.85
C LEU A 109 38.81 -15.89 56.76
N GLN A 110 38.43 -17.16 56.57
CA GLN A 110 39.39 -18.27 56.67
C GLN A 110 39.00 -19.48 55.82
N SER A 111 40.01 -20.28 55.43
CA SER A 111 39.88 -21.41 54.50
C SER A 111 40.15 -22.75 55.18
N GLN A 112 39.52 -23.82 54.68
CA GLN A 112 40.09 -25.17 54.63
C GLN A 112 39.26 -26.06 53.70
N GLY A 113 39.87 -27.10 53.14
CA GLY A 113 39.20 -28.05 52.26
C GLY A 113 39.85 -29.43 52.31
N LYS A 114 39.19 -30.44 51.73
CA LYS A 114 39.73 -31.80 51.56
C LYS A 114 39.11 -32.50 50.34
N LYS A 115 39.99 -33.21 49.62
CA LYS A 115 39.86 -34.54 48.96
C LYS A 115 38.48 -35.24 49.09
N SER A 116 37.96 -35.99 48.12
CA SER A 116 38.41 -36.40 46.77
C SER A 116 37.26 -37.17 46.11
N SER A 117 37.09 -37.22 44.79
CA SER A 117 37.73 -38.24 43.92
C SER A 117 37.60 -37.90 42.43
N ILE A 118 38.34 -38.63 41.58
CA ILE A 118 38.21 -38.54 40.11
C ILE A 118 37.21 -39.59 39.62
N SER A 119 36.22 -39.17 38.86
CA SER A 119 35.59 -40.00 37.84
C SER A 119 35.53 -39.21 36.53
N THR A 120 36.01 -39.81 35.46
CA THR A 120 36.07 -39.18 34.13
C THR A 120 34.75 -39.36 33.39
N ASN A 121 34.10 -38.27 33.00
CA ASN A 121 33.21 -38.27 31.85
C ASN A 121 33.18 -36.88 31.20
N SER A 122 33.19 -36.86 29.87
CA SER A 122 33.30 -35.64 29.07
C SER A 122 31.93 -35.02 28.79
N THR A 123 31.73 -33.75 29.19
CA THR A 123 30.54 -33.01 28.78
C THR A 123 30.84 -31.54 28.50
N LYS A 124 30.28 -31.06 27.38
CA LYS A 124 30.45 -29.73 26.78
C LYS A 124 30.39 -28.59 27.80
N GLY A 125 31.39 -27.71 27.78
CA GLY A 125 31.48 -26.53 28.63
C GLY A 125 30.30 -25.57 28.44
N ARG A 126 29.35 -25.61 29.38
CA ARG A 126 28.15 -24.75 29.41
C ARG A 126 28.58 -23.30 29.64
N LYS A 127 28.63 -22.48 28.57
CA LYS A 127 28.87 -21.03 28.67
C LYS A 127 27.94 -20.43 29.74
N VAL A 128 28.51 -19.96 30.85
CA VAL A 128 27.75 -19.30 31.91
C VAL A 128 27.37 -17.91 31.40
N ALA A 129 26.18 -17.82 30.81
CA ALA A 129 25.62 -16.56 30.35
C ALA A 129 25.41 -15.62 31.56
N ILE A 130 26.30 -14.64 31.72
CA ILE A 130 26.15 -13.55 32.68
C ILE A 130 24.86 -12.82 32.32
N LYS A 131 23.79 -13.05 33.11
CA LYS A 131 22.50 -12.43 32.88
C LYS A 131 22.62 -10.92 33.17
N VAL A 132 22.79 -10.14 32.11
CA VAL A 132 22.81 -8.67 32.13
C VAL A 132 21.66 -8.17 33.00
N LYS A 133 21.98 -7.31 33.98
CA LYS A 133 20.99 -6.71 34.90
C LYS A 133 19.94 -5.98 34.05
N LYS A 134 18.65 -6.24 34.31
CA LYS A 134 17.56 -5.50 33.66
C LYS A 134 17.55 -4.06 34.18
N THR A 135 18.26 -3.15 33.51
CA THR A 135 18.51 -1.76 33.93
C THR A 135 17.22 -0.98 34.22
N PHE A 136 16.17 -1.20 33.42
CA PHE A 136 14.89 -0.49 33.54
C PHE A 136 13.74 -1.41 33.93
N ARG A 137 12.93 -0.97 34.90
CA ARG A 137 11.61 -1.52 35.27
C ARG A 137 10.48 -0.61 34.77
N LEU A 138 9.24 -1.09 34.73
CA LEU A 138 8.08 -0.23 34.43
C LEU A 138 7.95 0.89 35.49
N PRO A 139 7.63 2.13 35.08
CA PRO A 139 7.49 3.28 35.98
C PRO A 139 6.09 3.29 36.60
N LEU A 140 5.85 2.37 37.55
CA LEU A 140 4.54 2.26 38.23
C LEU A 140 4.29 3.44 39.16
N ASP A 141 5.30 3.80 39.96
CA ASP A 141 5.35 5.02 40.74
C ASP A 141 5.81 6.18 39.83
N ARG A 142 4.84 6.92 39.27
CA ARG A 142 5.12 8.01 38.32
C ARG A 142 5.66 9.29 38.99
N PRO A 143 5.20 9.70 40.19
CA PRO A 143 5.68 10.91 40.85
C PRO A 143 7.17 10.92 41.22
N SER A 144 7.85 9.77 41.30
CA SER A 144 9.30 9.71 41.58
C SER A 144 10.21 9.81 40.34
N PHE A 145 9.64 10.08 39.16
CA PHE A 145 10.40 10.40 37.96
C PHE A 145 10.34 11.90 37.65
N GLU A 146 11.51 12.48 37.37
CA GLU A 146 11.68 13.83 36.84
C GLU A 146 12.44 13.79 35.50
N THR A 147 12.41 14.88 34.73
CA THR A 147 13.22 15.01 33.52
C THR A 147 14.65 15.39 33.92
N PHE A 148 15.62 14.62 33.46
CA PHE A 148 17.05 14.82 33.69
C PHE A 148 17.78 14.71 32.35
N ILE A 149 18.48 15.76 31.92
CA ILE A 149 19.28 15.74 30.70
C ILE A 149 20.76 15.65 31.11
N ASP A 150 21.43 14.59 30.67
CA ASP A 150 22.85 14.33 30.86
C ASP A 150 23.68 15.17 29.88
N ASP A 151 24.80 15.77 30.33
CA ASP A 151 25.58 16.78 29.60
C ASP A 151 25.95 16.40 28.15
N ASN A 152 26.11 15.10 27.88
CA ASN A 152 26.51 14.60 26.56
C ASN A 152 25.31 14.34 25.61
N THR A 153 24.10 14.79 25.97
CA THR A 153 22.87 14.66 25.19
C THR A 153 22.68 15.83 24.24
N THR A 154 22.37 15.54 22.97
CA THR A 154 21.93 16.59 22.02
C THR A 154 20.40 16.66 22.00
N LEU A 155 19.86 17.82 22.38
CA LEU A 155 18.44 18.16 22.26
C LEU A 155 18.12 18.70 20.86
N ASP A 156 16.84 18.66 20.47
CA ASP A 156 16.29 19.45 19.37
C ASP A 156 15.62 20.74 19.86
N ASP A 157 15.09 21.55 18.93
CA ASP A 157 14.46 22.86 19.21
C ASP A 157 13.24 22.78 20.15
N GLU A 158 12.62 21.61 20.32
CA GLU A 158 11.51 21.40 21.26
C GLU A 158 12.01 20.97 22.66
N GLY A 159 13.34 20.85 22.85
CA GLY A 159 13.94 20.32 24.06
C GLY A 159 13.84 18.79 24.19
N TYR A 160 13.51 18.09 23.11
CA TYR A 160 13.46 16.63 23.11
C TYR A 160 14.87 16.04 22.90
N PRO A 161 15.28 14.99 23.63
CA PRO A 161 16.58 14.36 23.47
C PRO A 161 16.64 13.52 22.18
N LEU A 162 16.95 14.18 21.07
CA LEU A 162 17.10 13.58 19.76
C LEU A 162 18.30 12.61 19.71
N PHE A 163 19.40 12.96 20.39
CA PHE A 163 20.54 12.09 20.63
C PHE A 163 20.79 11.98 22.15
N PRO A 164 20.03 11.12 22.86
CA PRO A 164 20.20 10.90 24.28
C PRO A 164 21.55 10.22 24.56
N ASN A 165 22.18 10.57 25.68
CA ASN A 165 23.43 9.98 26.12
C ASN A 165 23.44 9.84 27.65
N GLY A 166 24.47 9.21 28.21
CA GLY A 166 24.63 9.04 29.65
C GLY A 166 23.39 8.42 30.32
N ASN A 167 22.84 9.07 31.36
CA ASN A 167 21.65 8.61 32.08
C ASN A 167 20.37 9.43 31.80
N THR A 168 20.28 10.09 30.63
CA THR A 168 19.15 10.97 30.28
C THR A 168 17.77 10.35 30.47
N VAL A 169 16.87 11.11 31.09
CA VAL A 169 15.45 10.82 31.33
C VAL A 169 14.60 11.97 30.79
N CYS A 170 13.60 11.69 29.96
CA CYS A 170 12.68 12.69 29.42
C CYS A 170 11.23 12.26 29.64
N LEU A 171 10.41 13.14 30.23
CA LEU A 171 9.01 12.91 30.53
C LEU A 171 8.06 13.64 29.59
N ARG A 172 6.99 12.94 29.19
CA ARG A 172 5.75 13.51 28.69
C ARG A 172 4.69 13.34 29.77
N LEU A 173 4.36 14.42 30.49
CA LEU A 173 3.47 14.37 31.66
C LEU A 173 1.99 14.13 31.29
N SER A 174 1.57 14.53 30.09
CA SER A 174 0.21 14.31 29.58
C SER A 174 0.17 14.29 28.04
N ALA A 175 -0.93 13.80 27.46
CA ALA A 175 -1.16 13.83 26.01
C ALA A 175 -1.15 15.25 25.38
N LYS A 176 -1.29 16.32 26.19
CA LYS A 176 -1.23 17.71 25.72
C LYS A 176 0.20 18.18 25.46
N GLN A 177 1.19 17.62 26.15
CA GLN A 177 2.61 17.92 25.93
C GLN A 177 3.08 17.14 24.69
N LYS A 178 3.26 17.83 23.57
CA LYS A 178 3.70 17.23 22.31
C LYS A 178 5.17 17.52 22.07
N PHE A 179 5.98 16.47 22.02
CA PHE A 179 7.26 16.47 21.33
C PHE A 179 7.03 15.81 19.97
N THR A 180 7.27 16.53 18.89
CA THR A 180 7.12 16.06 17.51
C THR A 180 8.00 14.84 17.25
N ASN A 181 9.22 14.83 17.79
CA ASN A 181 10.16 13.70 17.69
C ASN A 181 9.92 12.53 18.65
N TRP A 182 8.84 12.51 19.44
CA TRP A 182 8.59 11.47 20.46
C TRP A 182 8.63 10.04 19.90
N GLY A 183 9.38 9.17 20.59
CA GLY A 183 9.56 7.76 20.23
C GLY A 183 10.44 7.52 18.99
N THR A 184 11.18 8.53 18.55
CA THR A 184 12.15 8.48 17.44
C THR A 184 13.45 9.20 17.83
N PHE A 185 14.57 8.81 17.24
CA PHE A 185 15.91 9.33 17.60
C PHE A 185 16.78 9.62 16.38
N GLY A 186 17.79 10.47 16.55
CA GLY A 186 18.73 10.87 15.51
C GLY A 186 19.84 9.85 15.23
N PHE A 187 20.13 8.93 16.15
CA PHE A 187 21.07 7.83 15.92
C PHE A 187 20.43 6.69 15.11
N THR A 188 21.26 5.77 14.59
CA THR A 188 20.77 4.58 13.85
C THR A 188 20.50 3.45 14.83
N TYR A 189 19.31 2.84 14.81
CA TYR A 189 18.88 1.87 15.83
C TYR A 189 18.05 0.72 15.27
N THR A 190 18.02 -0.39 16.02
CA THR A 190 16.91 -1.37 15.99
C THR A 190 15.96 -1.12 17.15
N SER A 191 14.70 -1.58 17.03
CA SER A 191 13.70 -1.49 18.10
C SER A 191 13.08 -2.84 18.44
N SER A 192 12.76 -3.07 19.71
CA SER A 192 12.07 -4.28 20.17
C SER A 192 11.00 -3.99 21.23
N GLY A 193 9.86 -4.68 21.16
CA GLY A 193 8.71 -4.47 22.04
C GLY A 193 7.44 -4.13 21.25
N GLY A 194 6.75 -3.04 21.61
CA GLY A 194 5.62 -2.50 20.87
C GLY A 194 4.24 -3.05 21.27
N LYS A 195 4.09 -4.38 21.37
CA LYS A 195 2.88 -5.03 21.91
C LYS A 195 3.10 -5.42 23.39
N SER A 196 2.07 -5.26 24.22
CA SER A 196 2.16 -5.35 25.69
C SER A 196 2.39 -6.78 26.20
N LYS A 197 3.62 -7.08 26.62
CA LYS A 197 3.96 -8.28 27.44
C LYS A 197 3.97 -7.92 28.94
N GLY A 198 2.94 -7.21 29.38
CA GLY A 198 2.76 -6.62 30.72
C GLY A 198 1.31 -6.17 30.91
N PRO A 199 1.01 -5.27 31.87
CA PRO A 199 -0.35 -4.70 31.99
C PRO A 199 -0.76 -4.04 30.67
N GLY A 200 -2.02 -4.21 30.27
CA GLY A 200 -2.53 -3.76 28.96
C GLY A 200 -2.36 -2.26 28.72
N ASP A 201 -2.34 -1.48 29.80
CA ASP A 201 -2.23 -0.02 29.81
C ASP A 201 -0.86 0.53 29.36
N TRP A 202 0.14 -0.34 29.15
CA TRP A 202 1.53 0.06 28.91
C TRP A 202 2.13 -0.46 27.59
N ARG A 203 2.62 0.47 26.77
CA ARG A 203 3.44 0.23 25.59
C ARG A 203 4.91 0.44 25.93
N THR A 204 5.71 -0.64 25.95
CA THR A 204 7.18 -0.56 26.11
C THR A 204 7.87 -0.80 24.77
N VAL A 205 8.84 0.06 24.42
CA VAL A 205 9.77 -0.14 23.30
C VAL A 205 11.20 0.06 23.81
N ARG A 206 12.12 -0.82 23.42
CA ARG A 206 13.57 -0.63 23.60
C ARG A 206 14.20 -0.30 22.26
N TYR A 207 15.19 0.57 22.27
CA TYR A 207 15.98 0.97 21.12
C TYR A 207 17.45 0.69 21.41
N SER A 208 18.07 -0.12 20.57
CA SER A 208 19.50 -0.45 20.63
C SER A 208 20.20 0.29 19.49
N CYS A 209 21.23 1.04 19.82
CA CYS A 209 22.02 1.73 18.81
C CYS A 209 22.81 0.71 17.96
N LEU A 210 23.01 1.05 16.69
CA LEU A 210 23.86 0.30 15.76
C LEU A 210 25.21 0.99 15.55
N GLY A 211 25.46 2.12 16.21
CA GLY A 211 26.67 2.92 15.98
C GLY A 211 26.65 3.65 14.65
N VAL A 212 27.79 3.65 13.95
CA VAL A 212 28.07 4.53 12.81
C VAL A 212 29.03 3.87 11.82
N ILE A 213 28.91 4.21 10.53
CA ILE A 213 29.94 3.93 9.53
C ILE A 213 30.79 5.19 9.35
N VAL A 214 32.10 5.09 9.54
CA VAL A 214 33.06 6.18 9.28
C VAL A 214 33.95 5.82 8.09
N CYS A 215 34.70 6.79 7.56
CA CYS A 215 35.84 6.48 6.69
C CYS A 215 37.11 6.23 7.53
N LYS A 216 38.01 5.36 7.06
CA LYS A 216 39.33 5.13 7.68
C LYS A 216 40.25 6.36 7.60
N SER A 217 40.02 7.25 6.63
CA SER A 217 40.78 8.50 6.51
C SER A 217 40.43 9.48 7.63
N LEU A 218 41.42 9.83 8.45
CA LEU A 218 41.27 10.81 9.54
C LEU A 218 40.81 12.21 9.07
N GLY A 219 41.01 12.54 7.79
CA GLY A 219 40.58 13.80 7.18
C GLY A 219 39.18 13.76 6.54
N CYS A 220 38.49 12.62 6.53
CA CYS A 220 37.21 12.46 5.83
C CYS A 220 36.01 12.53 6.79
N ASP A 221 35.13 13.50 6.60
CA ASP A 221 33.92 13.69 7.44
C ASP A 221 32.73 12.80 7.05
N TYR A 222 32.99 11.62 6.46
CA TYR A 222 31.93 10.67 6.12
C TYR A 222 31.39 9.97 7.38
N LEU A 223 30.06 10.02 7.55
CA LEU A 223 29.33 9.52 8.70
C LEU A 223 28.04 8.82 8.24
N GLY A 224 28.14 7.57 7.77
CA GLY A 224 27.03 6.77 7.27
C GLY A 224 26.20 6.11 8.40
N SER A 225 24.92 5.85 8.12
CA SER A 225 24.10 4.94 8.92
C SER A 225 24.38 3.49 8.52
N PRO A 226 24.68 2.57 9.46
CA PRO A 226 24.71 1.14 9.17
C PRO A 226 23.31 0.61 8.80
N PRO A 227 23.21 -0.45 7.97
CA PRO A 227 21.93 -1.09 7.66
C PRO A 227 21.14 -1.52 8.90
N THR A 228 19.81 -1.41 8.87
CA THR A 228 18.96 -1.75 10.03
C THR A 228 18.77 -3.27 10.21
N ALA A 229 18.66 -4.01 9.11
CA ALA A 229 18.55 -5.46 9.13
C ALA A 229 19.90 -6.13 9.46
N ALA A 230 19.88 -7.16 10.32
CA ALA A 230 21.11 -7.86 10.72
C ALA A 230 21.79 -8.63 9.56
N PRO A 231 21.07 -9.30 8.64
CA PRO A 231 21.68 -9.92 7.46
C PRO A 231 22.34 -8.89 6.54
N LYS A 232 21.62 -7.83 6.13
CA LYS A 232 22.17 -6.75 5.28
C LYS A 232 23.37 -6.03 5.96
N ARG A 233 23.50 -6.01 7.31
CA ARG A 233 24.76 -5.60 7.99
C ARG A 233 25.89 -6.61 7.86
N ALA A 234 25.62 -7.90 8.11
CA ALA A 234 26.63 -8.93 8.02
C ALA A 234 27.21 -9.03 6.61
N GLU A 235 26.37 -8.88 5.59
CA GLU A 235 26.78 -8.78 4.19
C GLU A 235 27.58 -7.51 3.89
N TRP A 236 27.12 -6.32 4.35
CA TRP A 236 27.86 -5.08 4.20
C TRP A 236 29.28 -5.16 4.79
N MET A 237 29.43 -5.85 5.93
CA MET A 237 30.71 -6.09 6.59
C MET A 237 31.57 -7.19 5.94
N SER A 238 31.02 -8.05 5.07
CA SER A 238 31.79 -9.14 4.45
C SER A 238 32.60 -8.69 3.22
N LYS A 239 32.23 -7.56 2.61
CA LYS A 239 32.87 -6.97 1.42
C LYS A 239 33.47 -5.59 1.80
N PRO A 240 34.72 -5.26 1.46
CA PRO A 240 35.26 -3.93 1.72
C PRO A 240 34.51 -2.84 0.93
N GLN A 241 34.15 -1.75 1.61
CA GLN A 241 33.27 -0.71 1.08
C GLN A 241 34.06 0.58 0.85
N LYS A 242 34.03 1.12 -0.37
CA LYS A 242 34.74 2.37 -0.71
C LYS A 242 34.01 3.58 -0.15
N CYS A 243 34.74 4.60 0.29
CA CYS A 243 34.11 5.85 0.75
C CYS A 243 33.48 6.62 -0.43
N PRO A 244 32.19 7.01 -0.38
CA PRO A 244 31.55 7.77 -1.45
C PRO A 244 31.87 9.28 -1.41
N ALA A 245 32.76 9.72 -0.51
CA ALA A 245 33.19 11.11 -0.46
C ALA A 245 34.11 11.42 -1.66
N ALA A 246 33.84 12.53 -2.37
CA ALA A 246 34.60 12.90 -3.56
C ALA A 246 36.10 13.02 -3.26
N ARG A 247 36.94 12.36 -4.08
CA ARG A 247 38.40 12.25 -3.94
C ARG A 247 38.89 11.46 -2.71
N CYS A 248 38.02 10.75 -2.00
CA CYS A 248 38.45 9.79 -0.98
C CYS A 248 38.72 8.42 -1.64
N THR A 249 39.91 7.86 -1.43
CA THR A 249 40.28 6.51 -1.86
C THR A 249 40.14 5.46 -0.76
N GLU A 250 39.98 5.91 0.49
CA GLU A 250 39.93 5.04 1.66
C GLU A 250 38.62 4.27 1.80
N GLU A 251 38.72 3.14 2.48
CA GLU A 251 37.57 2.30 2.81
C GLU A 251 36.75 2.89 3.97
N LEU A 252 35.54 2.35 4.11
CA LEU A 252 34.66 2.57 5.24
C LEU A 252 34.96 1.57 6.37
N GLN A 253 34.63 1.96 7.60
CA GLN A 253 34.74 1.15 8.81
C GLN A 253 33.44 1.28 9.60
N TYR A 254 32.88 0.14 10.01
CA TYR A 254 31.77 0.09 10.96
C TYR A 254 32.30 0.20 12.39
N ILE A 255 31.74 1.12 13.17
CA ILE A 255 31.96 1.27 14.61
C ILE A 255 30.65 0.93 15.30
N GLU A 256 30.60 -0.23 15.95
CA GLU A 256 29.44 -0.73 16.67
C GLU A 256 29.23 -0.03 18.04
N CYS A 257 28.00 0.00 18.54
CA CYS A 257 27.65 0.63 19.82
C CYS A 257 26.83 -0.31 20.72
N ASN A 258 27.52 -1.17 21.48
CA ASN A 258 26.89 -2.24 22.27
C ASN A 258 26.46 -1.81 23.68
N ASP A 259 27.12 -0.83 24.28
CA ASP A 259 26.97 -0.48 25.72
C ASP A 259 25.87 0.55 26.02
N THR A 260 24.92 0.74 25.10
CA THR A 260 23.88 1.78 25.17
C THR A 260 22.48 1.21 25.02
N LEU A 261 21.56 1.62 25.90
CA LEU A 261 20.15 1.24 25.86
C LEU A 261 19.24 2.45 26.05
N CYS A 262 18.43 2.74 25.02
CA CYS A 262 17.28 3.62 25.15
C CYS A 262 15.99 2.78 25.38
N ARG A 263 15.09 3.26 26.23
CA ARG A 263 13.77 2.67 26.47
C ARG A 263 12.69 3.74 26.55
N LEU A 264 11.62 3.53 25.78
CA LEU A 264 10.34 4.23 25.89
C LEU A 264 9.36 3.37 26.68
N ASP A 265 8.62 3.98 27.61
CA ASP A 265 7.39 3.44 28.18
C ASP A 265 6.27 4.49 28.06
N GLU A 266 5.16 4.12 27.43
CA GLU A 266 3.97 4.97 27.31
C GLU A 266 2.77 4.31 27.99
N HIS A 267 1.94 5.13 28.65
CA HIS A 267 0.69 4.73 29.28
C HIS A 267 -0.51 5.27 28.49
N VAL A 268 -1.63 4.54 28.49
CA VAL A 268 -2.89 4.95 27.79
C VAL A 268 -3.41 6.34 28.18
N SER A 269 -3.08 6.83 29.38
CA SER A 269 -3.40 8.21 29.81
C SER A 269 -2.52 9.31 29.18
N GLY A 270 -1.72 8.97 28.16
CA GLY A 270 -0.78 9.88 27.49
C GLY A 270 0.51 10.17 28.26
N TRP A 271 0.62 9.79 29.53
CA TRP A 271 1.87 9.87 30.28
C TRP A 271 2.92 8.95 29.63
N GLY A 272 4.17 9.39 29.54
CA GLY A 272 5.25 8.58 29.00
C GLY A 272 6.63 9.02 29.46
N ILE A 273 7.59 8.10 29.39
CA ILE A 273 8.97 8.34 29.78
C ILE A 273 9.92 7.70 28.77
N ILE A 274 10.98 8.43 28.42
CA ILE A 274 12.16 7.93 27.72
C ILE A 274 13.31 7.89 28.72
N ARG A 275 14.07 6.80 28.74
CA ARG A 275 15.25 6.62 29.59
C ARG A 275 16.40 6.05 28.77
N HIS A 276 17.57 6.67 28.89
CA HIS A 276 18.83 6.21 28.35
C HIS A 276 19.75 5.70 29.46
N SER A 277 20.64 4.77 29.13
CA SER A 277 21.75 4.35 29.98
C SER A 277 22.88 3.81 29.11
N GLY A 278 24.11 4.24 29.39
CA GLY A 278 25.31 3.94 28.60
C GLY A 278 25.99 5.21 28.10
N ILE A 279 27.08 5.07 27.33
CA ILE A 279 27.75 6.21 26.68
C ILE A 279 27.99 5.90 25.20
N HIS A 280 27.54 6.80 24.32
CA HIS A 280 27.80 6.74 22.88
C HIS A 280 29.24 7.18 22.57
N ASN A 281 30.18 6.24 22.62
CA ASN A 281 31.60 6.46 22.29
C ASN A 281 31.87 6.48 20.76
N HIS A 282 31.00 7.13 19.98
CA HIS A 282 31.13 7.23 18.53
C HIS A 282 30.53 8.54 17.99
N ARG A 283 30.96 8.97 16.80
CA ARG A 283 30.36 10.13 16.11
C ARG A 283 28.93 9.80 15.69
N TRP A 284 28.03 10.78 15.68
CA TRP A 284 26.65 10.57 15.27
C TRP A 284 26.54 10.33 13.75
N PRO A 285 25.78 9.31 13.28
CA PRO A 285 25.58 9.06 11.85
C PRO A 285 24.72 10.16 11.21
N ARG A 286 25.12 10.65 10.02
CA ARG A 286 24.31 11.59 9.21
C ARG A 286 23.18 10.83 8.51
N ARG A 287 22.10 10.53 9.24
CA ARG A 287 20.95 9.77 8.73
C ARG A 287 20.40 10.37 7.42
N GLY A 288 20.08 9.51 6.45
CA GLY A 288 19.46 9.95 5.19
C GLY A 288 18.00 10.38 5.34
N LYS A 289 17.24 9.68 6.21
CA LYS A 289 15.82 9.94 6.53
C LYS A 289 15.74 11.06 7.58
N PRO A 290 15.04 12.18 7.32
CA PRO A 290 14.83 13.25 8.30
C PRO A 290 14.00 12.78 9.50
N ASP A 291 14.23 13.42 10.64
CA ASP A 291 13.40 13.30 11.83
C ASP A 291 12.05 14.04 11.64
N LYS A 292 11.12 13.82 12.58
CA LYS A 292 9.74 14.32 12.46
C LYS A 292 9.66 15.84 12.60
N LEU A 293 10.50 16.44 13.46
CA LEU A 293 10.54 17.90 13.64
C LEU A 293 11.14 18.58 12.39
N SER A 294 12.21 18.02 11.83
CA SER A 294 12.74 18.45 10.53
C SER A 294 11.73 18.32 9.40
N LEU A 295 10.92 17.25 9.38
CA LEU A 295 9.82 17.12 8.42
C LEU A 295 8.75 18.18 8.63
N ALA A 296 8.33 18.47 9.87
CA ALA A 296 7.36 19.53 10.16
C ALA A 296 7.86 20.93 9.77
N LYS A 297 9.14 21.24 10.07
CA LYS A 297 9.83 22.45 9.61
C LYS A 297 9.84 22.58 8.09
N PHE A 298 10.13 21.49 7.37
CA PHE A 298 10.13 21.46 5.91
C PHE A 298 8.70 21.55 5.32
N ALA A 299 7.72 20.90 5.94
CA ALA A 299 6.31 20.94 5.57
C ALA A 299 5.77 22.37 5.59
N LYS A 300 5.97 23.10 6.70
CA LYS A 300 5.62 24.52 6.81
C LYS A 300 6.20 25.33 5.64
N ARG A 301 7.52 25.21 5.41
CA ARG A 301 8.22 25.93 4.34
C ARG A 301 7.70 25.59 2.93
N VAL A 302 7.30 24.34 2.70
CA VAL A 302 6.75 23.86 1.43
C VAL A 302 5.32 24.35 1.21
N VAL A 303 4.46 24.29 2.23
CA VAL A 303 3.06 24.76 2.15
C VAL A 303 2.99 26.30 2.04
N GLU A 304 3.91 27.03 2.66
CA GLU A 304 4.08 28.48 2.49
C GLU A 304 4.58 28.89 1.08
N ASN A 305 5.12 27.95 0.29
CA ASN A 305 5.78 28.23 -0.99
C ASN A 305 5.54 27.12 -2.03
N PRO A 306 4.28 26.78 -2.37
CA PRO A 306 3.97 25.56 -3.11
C PRO A 306 4.62 25.49 -4.49
N ASP A 307 4.72 26.61 -5.21
CA ASP A 307 5.34 26.68 -6.56
C ASP A 307 6.86 26.50 -6.59
N VAL A 308 7.52 26.45 -5.42
CA VAL A 308 8.97 26.31 -5.35
C VAL A 308 9.36 24.86 -5.64
N GLY A 309 9.96 24.63 -6.81
CA GLY A 309 10.42 23.30 -7.22
C GLY A 309 11.54 22.73 -6.31
N PRO A 310 11.73 21.39 -6.25
CA PRO A 310 12.68 20.75 -5.32
C PRO A 310 14.11 21.28 -5.39
N LEU A 311 14.59 21.63 -6.59
CA LEU A 311 15.92 22.21 -6.78
C LEU A 311 16.07 23.56 -6.06
N ARG A 312 15.04 24.41 -6.10
CA ARG A 312 15.01 25.72 -5.41
C ARG A 312 14.87 25.58 -3.90
N HIS A 313 14.29 24.49 -3.39
CA HIS A 313 14.40 24.17 -1.96
C HIS A 313 15.83 23.73 -1.59
N LYS A 314 16.48 22.89 -2.42
CA LYS A 314 17.86 22.41 -2.20
C LYS A 314 18.90 23.53 -2.22
N VAL A 315 18.86 24.44 -3.20
CA VAL A 315 19.85 25.54 -3.35
C VAL A 315 19.42 26.84 -2.68
N GLY A 316 18.16 26.93 -2.23
CA GLY A 316 17.56 28.15 -1.70
C GLY A 316 17.23 29.19 -2.78
N ARG A 317 16.93 30.41 -2.33
CA ARG A 317 16.78 31.61 -3.17
C ARG A 317 17.73 32.66 -2.62
N ALA A 318 18.56 33.27 -3.46
CA ALA A 318 19.35 34.43 -3.08
C ALA A 318 18.38 35.56 -2.64
N PRO A 319 18.47 36.07 -1.39
CA PRO A 319 17.66 37.19 -0.95
C PRO A 319 18.22 38.50 -1.54
N ALA A 320 17.36 39.51 -1.68
CA ALA A 320 17.82 40.86 -2.00
C ALA A 320 18.52 41.48 -0.79
N GLY A 321 19.86 41.42 -0.75
CA GLY A 321 20.70 42.00 0.30
C GLY A 321 21.51 40.96 1.11
N LYS A 322 22.20 41.42 2.16
CA LYS A 322 23.16 40.64 2.97
C LYS A 322 22.54 39.58 3.90
N LYS A 323 21.43 38.93 3.53
CA LYS A 323 20.85 37.82 4.30
C LYS A 323 21.40 36.49 3.80
N GLU A 324 21.56 35.51 4.70
CA GLU A 324 22.03 34.17 4.33
C GLU A 324 21.02 33.42 3.45
N ILE A 325 21.54 32.56 2.57
CA ILE A 325 20.71 31.70 1.70
C ILE A 325 20.25 30.49 2.50
N VAL A 326 19.07 30.60 3.13
CA VAL A 326 18.48 29.48 3.88
C VAL A 326 18.04 28.38 2.91
N THR A 327 18.75 27.26 2.87
CA THR A 327 18.40 26.07 2.06
C THR A 327 17.52 25.08 2.84
N ALA A 328 16.98 24.05 2.19
CA ALA A 328 16.36 22.93 2.89
C ALA A 328 17.40 22.08 3.64
N SER A 329 18.66 22.06 3.20
CA SER A 329 19.77 21.37 3.87
C SER A 329 20.08 21.94 5.27
N ASN A 330 19.74 23.22 5.51
CA ASN A 330 19.81 23.84 6.84
C ASN A 330 18.75 23.30 7.82
N ILE A 331 17.67 22.68 7.32
CA ILE A 331 16.65 22.03 8.15
C ILE A 331 17.14 20.63 8.53
N HIS A 332 17.57 19.84 7.54
CA HIS A 332 18.16 18.53 7.75
C HIS A 332 19.06 18.14 6.56
N ALA A 333 20.23 17.54 6.84
CA ALA A 333 21.23 17.20 5.83
C ALA A 333 20.68 16.30 4.69
N GLY A 334 19.71 15.44 5.00
CA GLY A 334 19.02 14.59 4.01
C GLY A 334 18.33 15.35 2.87
N PHE A 335 17.96 16.62 3.07
CA PHE A 335 17.37 17.46 2.02
C PHE A 335 18.40 18.01 1.00
N GLY A 336 19.70 17.75 1.20
CA GLY A 336 20.73 17.95 0.18
C GLY A 336 20.61 17.01 -1.02
N ASN A 337 19.84 15.91 -0.91
CA ASN A 337 19.48 15.04 -2.04
C ASN A 337 18.23 15.60 -2.77
N LEU A 338 18.34 15.78 -4.09
CA LEU A 338 17.27 16.38 -4.91
C LEU A 338 16.01 15.50 -4.99
N HIS A 339 16.19 14.19 -5.15
CA HIS A 339 15.09 13.22 -5.29
C HIS A 339 14.34 13.07 -3.97
N ARG A 340 15.06 12.98 -2.84
CA ARG A 340 14.48 12.92 -1.49
C ARG A 340 13.70 14.19 -1.13
N THR A 341 14.25 15.37 -1.46
CA THR A 341 13.54 16.66 -1.33
C THR A 341 12.31 16.73 -2.24
N GLY A 342 12.38 16.16 -3.45
CA GLY A 342 11.25 16.04 -4.37
C GLY A 342 10.13 15.11 -3.87
N TYR A 343 10.50 13.94 -3.34
CA TYR A 343 9.58 13.00 -2.70
C TYR A 343 8.84 13.65 -1.54
N TYR A 344 9.57 14.19 -0.54
CA TYR A 344 8.94 14.79 0.63
C TYR A 344 8.13 16.03 0.28
N ARG A 345 8.58 16.89 -0.66
CA ARG A 345 7.76 18.02 -1.13
C ARG A 345 6.42 17.55 -1.71
N ARG A 346 6.39 16.51 -2.54
CA ARG A 346 5.13 15.98 -3.10
C ARG A 346 4.24 15.43 -1.99
N LYS A 347 4.78 14.59 -1.10
CA LYS A 347 4.03 14.00 0.01
C LYS A 347 3.41 15.06 0.92
N LEU A 348 4.20 16.05 1.36
CA LEU A 348 3.76 17.11 2.26
C LEU A 348 2.76 18.09 1.61
N LEU A 349 2.80 18.30 0.30
CA LEU A 349 1.77 19.07 -0.42
C LEU A 349 0.45 18.29 -0.59
N GLY A 350 0.52 16.97 -0.75
CA GLY A 350 -0.66 16.09 -0.79
C GLY A 350 -1.34 15.98 0.58
N GLU A 351 -0.56 15.73 1.64
CA GLU A 351 -1.03 15.72 3.03
C GLU A 351 -1.64 17.06 3.46
N ALA A 352 -1.22 18.18 2.86
CA ALA A 352 -1.78 19.51 3.08
C ALA A 352 -2.96 19.87 2.14
N GLY A 353 -3.37 18.98 1.23
CA GLY A 353 -4.45 19.21 0.26
C GLY A 353 -4.14 20.26 -0.82
N VAL A 354 -2.88 20.64 -1.00
CA VAL A 354 -2.44 21.69 -1.93
C VAL A 354 -2.23 21.17 -3.36
N ILE A 355 -1.92 19.89 -3.50
CA ILE A 355 -1.92 19.16 -4.79
C ILE A 355 -2.79 17.90 -4.65
N PRO A 356 -3.47 17.45 -5.73
CA PRO A 356 -4.21 16.20 -5.69
C PRO A 356 -3.26 15.03 -5.39
N GLU A 357 -3.77 14.05 -4.64
CA GLU A 357 -3.05 12.81 -4.36
C GLU A 357 -2.79 12.04 -5.66
N LYS A 358 -1.55 11.57 -5.85
CA LYS A 358 -1.11 11.04 -7.14
C LYS A 358 -1.67 9.64 -7.47
N SER A 359 -2.40 9.04 -6.53
CA SER A 359 -2.86 7.65 -6.54
C SER A 359 -4.32 7.53 -6.09
N VAL A 360 -5.18 8.46 -6.53
CA VAL A 360 -6.63 8.22 -6.47
C VAL A 360 -6.95 7.01 -7.38
N PRO A 361 -7.60 5.94 -6.89
CA PRO A 361 -7.95 4.80 -7.73
C PRO A 361 -8.84 5.22 -8.91
N GLY A 362 -8.38 4.97 -10.14
CA GLY A 362 -9.05 5.41 -11.37
C GLY A 362 -8.69 6.82 -11.86
N ALA A 363 -7.64 7.46 -11.35
CA ALA A 363 -7.11 8.69 -11.94
C ALA A 363 -6.35 8.44 -13.26
N ALA A 364 -6.42 9.43 -14.16
CA ALA A 364 -5.70 9.47 -15.44
C ALA A 364 -5.96 8.25 -16.34
N ASP A 365 -4.91 7.79 -17.02
CA ASP A 365 -4.89 6.77 -18.07
C ASP A 365 -4.68 5.34 -17.54
N ASN A 366 -4.64 5.13 -16.22
CA ASN A 366 -4.43 3.81 -15.59
C ASN A 366 -5.32 2.70 -16.20
N PHE A 367 -6.62 2.97 -16.39
CA PHE A 367 -7.53 2.01 -17.03
C PHE A 367 -7.15 1.69 -18.49
N ILE A 368 -6.62 2.66 -19.24
CA ILE A 368 -6.12 2.45 -20.61
C ILE A 368 -4.84 1.62 -20.59
N MET A 369 -3.97 1.83 -19.60
CA MET A 369 -2.77 1.01 -19.38
C MET A 369 -3.13 -0.43 -18.96
N ASP A 370 -4.18 -0.62 -18.14
CA ASP A 370 -4.71 -1.94 -17.82
C ASP A 370 -5.20 -2.66 -19.11
N MET A 371 -5.99 -1.99 -19.95
CA MET A 371 -6.44 -2.56 -21.24
C MET A 371 -5.27 -2.85 -22.18
N TYR A 372 -4.24 -2.00 -22.19
CA TYR A 372 -3.02 -2.20 -22.98
C TYR A 372 -2.27 -3.46 -22.52
N HIS A 373 -1.99 -3.60 -21.22
CA HIS A 373 -1.34 -4.79 -20.66
C HIS A 373 -2.17 -6.07 -20.81
N TRP A 374 -3.50 -5.98 -20.90
CA TRP A 374 -4.34 -7.13 -21.23
C TRP A 374 -4.17 -7.55 -22.70
N SER A 375 -4.08 -6.59 -23.63
CA SER A 375 -3.83 -6.85 -25.06
C SER A 375 -2.38 -7.33 -25.33
N GLU A 376 -1.37 -6.83 -24.60
CA GLU A 376 0.00 -7.38 -24.63
C GLU A 376 0.04 -8.86 -24.19
N ARG A 377 -0.87 -9.27 -23.30
CA ARG A 377 -1.08 -10.66 -22.87
C ARG A 377 -2.10 -11.42 -23.74
N GLY A 378 -2.46 -10.86 -24.90
CA GLY A 378 -3.31 -11.47 -25.92
C GLY A 378 -4.82 -11.40 -25.65
N LEU A 379 -5.28 -10.70 -24.61
CA LEU A 379 -6.72 -10.53 -24.32
C LEU A 379 -7.26 -9.27 -25.00
N ASN A 380 -7.67 -9.43 -26.26
CA ASN A 380 -8.02 -8.34 -27.17
C ASN A 380 -9.50 -7.93 -27.04
N VAL A 381 -9.78 -6.62 -27.18
CA VAL A 381 -11.16 -6.07 -27.18
C VAL A 381 -11.77 -6.23 -28.56
N VAL A 382 -12.71 -7.18 -28.71
CA VAL A 382 -13.37 -7.50 -29.99
C VAL A 382 -14.74 -6.83 -30.17
N SER A 383 -15.31 -6.24 -29.11
CA SER A 383 -16.42 -5.29 -29.21
C SER A 383 -16.50 -4.36 -27.99
N CYS A 384 -17.03 -3.16 -28.16
CA CYS A 384 -17.34 -2.27 -27.05
C CYS A 384 -18.46 -1.28 -27.37
N SER A 385 -19.13 -0.77 -26.33
CA SER A 385 -19.97 0.43 -26.41
C SER A 385 -19.93 1.18 -25.09
N MET A 386 -19.74 2.50 -25.15
CA MET A 386 -19.88 3.39 -24.00
C MET A 386 -21.28 4.04 -23.92
N LYS A 387 -22.24 3.64 -24.76
CA LYS A 387 -23.61 4.16 -24.74
C LYS A 387 -24.41 3.51 -23.61
N ARG A 388 -25.07 4.33 -22.78
CA ARG A 388 -25.87 3.91 -21.60
C ARG A 388 -26.84 2.73 -21.83
N VAL A 389 -27.39 2.61 -23.03
CA VAL A 389 -28.39 1.59 -23.40
C VAL A 389 -27.83 0.19 -23.65
N ASN A 390 -26.52 0.04 -23.90
CA ASN A 390 -25.86 -1.23 -24.20
C ASN A 390 -24.38 -1.21 -23.78
N MET A 391 -24.07 -0.64 -22.61
CA MET A 391 -22.68 -0.37 -22.21
C MET A 391 -21.95 -1.69 -21.90
N HIS A 392 -20.94 -2.03 -22.69
CA HIS A 392 -20.24 -3.31 -22.63
C HIS A 392 -18.81 -3.22 -23.16
N MET A 393 -17.97 -4.18 -22.77
CA MET A 393 -16.69 -4.49 -23.40
C MET A 393 -16.54 -6.01 -23.51
N THR A 394 -16.31 -6.49 -24.73
CA THR A 394 -16.18 -7.91 -25.09
C THR A 394 -14.71 -8.21 -25.40
N PHE A 395 -14.19 -9.26 -24.76
CA PHE A 395 -12.80 -9.68 -24.81
C PHE A 395 -12.68 -11.11 -25.36
N GLN A 396 -11.62 -11.35 -26.12
CA GLN A 396 -11.30 -12.66 -26.70
C GLN A 396 -9.79 -12.74 -26.93
N THR A 397 -9.18 -13.91 -26.78
CA THR A 397 -7.80 -14.14 -27.24
C THR A 397 -7.78 -14.76 -28.62
N ASP A 398 -6.67 -14.62 -29.33
CA ASP A 398 -6.52 -15.22 -30.66
C ASP A 398 -6.66 -16.76 -30.60
N TRP A 399 -6.22 -17.39 -29.49
CA TRP A 399 -6.44 -18.82 -29.22
C TRP A 399 -7.93 -19.14 -29.00
N MET A 400 -8.66 -18.32 -28.23
CA MET A 400 -10.12 -18.49 -28.07
C MET A 400 -10.86 -18.43 -29.41
N HIS A 401 -10.44 -17.53 -30.31
CA HIS A 401 -11.01 -17.44 -31.65
C HIS A 401 -10.61 -18.64 -32.53
N GLN A 402 -9.36 -19.10 -32.45
CA GLN A 402 -8.89 -20.30 -33.15
C GLN A 402 -9.68 -21.56 -32.72
N GLN A 403 -9.89 -21.77 -31.42
CA GLN A 403 -10.69 -22.90 -30.93
C GLN A 403 -12.15 -22.83 -31.41
N LEU A 404 -12.75 -21.63 -31.40
CA LEU A 404 -14.11 -21.42 -31.90
C LEU A 404 -14.24 -21.64 -33.42
N MET A 405 -13.17 -21.46 -34.20
CA MET A 405 -13.13 -21.71 -35.64
C MET A 405 -12.52 -23.08 -36.00
N ALA A 406 -12.16 -23.90 -35.01
CA ALA A 406 -11.46 -25.16 -35.22
C ALA A 406 -12.32 -26.20 -35.95
N ARG A 407 -11.64 -27.17 -36.58
CA ARG A 407 -12.25 -28.32 -37.24
C ARG A 407 -11.63 -29.63 -36.73
N ASP A 408 -12.43 -30.68 -36.65
CA ASP A 408 -12.00 -32.03 -36.26
C ASP A 408 -11.21 -32.74 -37.39
N GLU A 409 -10.73 -33.96 -37.13
CA GLU A 409 -10.02 -34.79 -38.12
C GLU A 409 -10.88 -35.14 -39.35
N ASP A 410 -12.20 -35.16 -39.20
CA ASP A 410 -13.20 -35.32 -40.26
C ASP A 410 -13.55 -33.97 -40.96
N ASN A 411 -12.78 -32.90 -40.68
CA ASN A 411 -12.94 -31.54 -41.17
C ASN A 411 -14.31 -30.88 -40.82
N ARG A 412 -14.98 -31.31 -39.76
CA ARG A 412 -16.25 -30.74 -39.26
C ARG A 412 -16.02 -29.61 -38.27
N VAL A 413 -16.91 -28.62 -38.24
CA VAL A 413 -16.94 -27.61 -37.16
C VAL A 413 -17.50 -28.19 -35.87
N TYR A 414 -17.10 -27.63 -34.72
CA TYR A 414 -17.59 -28.02 -33.40
C TYR A 414 -19.14 -28.03 -33.33
N GLY A 415 -19.69 -29.12 -32.79
CA GLY A 415 -21.13 -29.37 -32.73
C GLY A 415 -21.72 -29.62 -31.34
N GLY A 416 -20.91 -29.63 -30.28
CA GLY A 416 -21.33 -29.94 -28.90
C GLY A 416 -22.15 -28.86 -28.18
N GLY A 417 -22.51 -27.78 -28.88
CA GLY A 417 -23.20 -26.63 -28.29
C GLY A 417 -22.28 -25.72 -27.48
N LEU A 418 -22.59 -24.42 -27.51
CA LEU A 418 -21.84 -23.37 -26.83
C LEU A 418 -22.61 -22.91 -25.58
N LEU A 419 -21.99 -22.99 -24.40
CA LEU A 419 -22.63 -22.71 -23.12
C LEU A 419 -22.44 -21.24 -22.71
N SER A 420 -23.51 -20.47 -22.53
CA SER A 420 -23.43 -19.05 -22.14
C SER A 420 -24.08 -18.74 -20.78
N ASP A 421 -23.27 -18.29 -19.81
CA ASP A 421 -23.66 -17.98 -18.42
C ASP A 421 -23.22 -16.58 -17.94
N VAL A 422 -23.90 -16.03 -16.92
CA VAL A 422 -23.63 -14.74 -16.27
C VAL A 422 -23.10 -14.92 -14.84
N THR A 423 -21.84 -14.61 -14.61
CA THR A 423 -21.28 -14.49 -13.25
C THR A 423 -21.60 -13.13 -12.63
N TYR A 424 -22.55 -13.13 -11.69
CA TYR A 424 -23.09 -11.92 -11.04
C TYR A 424 -22.14 -11.20 -10.08
N LYS A 425 -21.23 -11.93 -9.41
CA LYS A 425 -20.40 -11.37 -8.31
C LYS A 425 -18.95 -11.03 -8.70
N PHE A 426 -18.57 -11.21 -9.97
CA PHE A 426 -17.18 -10.99 -10.42
C PHE A 426 -16.79 -9.50 -10.44
N PHE A 427 -17.70 -8.61 -10.85
CA PHE A 427 -17.43 -7.18 -10.96
C PHE A 427 -18.30 -6.37 -9.99
N LYS A 428 -17.69 -5.46 -9.22
CA LYS A 428 -18.41 -4.57 -8.29
C LYS A 428 -19.49 -3.70 -8.95
N ASN A 429 -19.33 -3.37 -10.24
CA ASN A 429 -20.16 -2.40 -10.97
C ASN A 429 -20.70 -2.94 -12.30
N GLY A 430 -20.78 -4.26 -12.49
CA GLY A 430 -21.28 -4.88 -13.72
C GLY A 430 -21.33 -6.40 -13.62
N TYR A 431 -21.53 -7.07 -14.74
CA TYR A 431 -21.73 -8.52 -14.83
C TYR A 431 -20.73 -9.11 -15.83
N LEU A 432 -20.22 -10.31 -15.57
CA LEU A 432 -19.43 -11.06 -16.55
C LEU A 432 -20.35 -12.05 -17.25
N LEU A 433 -20.48 -11.94 -18.58
CA LEU A 433 -21.14 -12.93 -19.42
C LEU A 433 -20.06 -13.66 -20.23
N SER A 434 -20.03 -14.99 -20.12
CA SER A 434 -19.06 -15.85 -20.78
C SER A 434 -19.75 -16.91 -21.64
N THR A 435 -19.43 -16.98 -22.93
CA THR A 435 -19.65 -18.20 -23.73
C THR A 435 -18.43 -19.11 -23.59
N SER A 436 -18.68 -20.41 -23.41
CA SER A 436 -17.69 -21.48 -23.35
C SER A 436 -17.98 -22.59 -24.36
N MET A 437 -16.97 -23.35 -24.76
CA MET A 437 -17.09 -24.61 -25.51
C MET A 437 -16.38 -25.74 -24.76
N TYR A 438 -16.75 -27.00 -25.01
CA TYR A 438 -15.97 -28.13 -24.50
C TYR A 438 -14.77 -28.41 -25.41
N HIS A 439 -13.56 -28.44 -24.85
CA HIS A 439 -12.34 -28.78 -25.58
C HIS A 439 -11.95 -30.23 -25.26
N GLU A 440 -11.89 -31.08 -26.30
CA GLU A 440 -11.78 -32.54 -26.13
C GLU A 440 -10.44 -32.98 -25.54
N ASP A 441 -9.30 -32.48 -26.05
CA ASP A 441 -7.97 -32.81 -25.50
C ASP A 441 -7.80 -32.39 -24.04
N LEU A 442 -8.23 -31.17 -23.70
CA LEU A 442 -8.17 -30.63 -22.34
C LEU A 442 -9.23 -31.23 -21.40
N ARG A 443 -10.23 -31.91 -21.96
CA ARG A 443 -11.43 -32.49 -21.30
C ARG A 443 -12.16 -31.50 -20.39
N ARG A 444 -12.19 -30.23 -20.79
CA ARG A 444 -12.69 -29.11 -19.99
C ARG A 444 -13.49 -28.13 -20.84
N TRP A 445 -14.46 -27.47 -20.21
CA TRP A 445 -15.05 -26.25 -20.74
C TRP A 445 -14.02 -25.12 -20.74
N ILE A 446 -13.83 -24.48 -21.89
CA ILE A 446 -12.96 -23.33 -22.06
C ILE A 446 -13.79 -22.09 -22.44
N PRO A 447 -13.50 -20.91 -21.89
CA PRO A 447 -14.12 -19.67 -22.36
C PRO A 447 -13.67 -19.35 -23.79
N ILE A 448 -14.61 -18.98 -24.65
CA ILE A 448 -14.36 -18.56 -26.05
C ILE A 448 -14.74 -17.11 -26.32
N LEU A 449 -15.59 -16.51 -25.48
CA LEU A 449 -15.95 -15.09 -25.55
C LEU A 449 -16.34 -14.59 -24.16
N LEU A 450 -15.66 -13.56 -23.68
CA LEU A 450 -15.93 -12.93 -22.38
C LEU A 450 -16.52 -11.54 -22.60
N THR A 451 -17.46 -11.08 -21.77
CA THR A 451 -18.02 -9.74 -21.88
C THR A 451 -18.38 -9.16 -20.52
N TRP A 452 -17.80 -7.99 -20.23
CA TRP A 452 -18.29 -7.13 -19.17
C TRP A 452 -19.54 -6.39 -19.65
N LEU A 453 -20.63 -6.48 -18.89
CA LEU A 453 -21.90 -5.77 -19.13
C LEU A 453 -22.18 -4.81 -17.97
N LYS A 454 -22.54 -3.55 -18.27
CA LYS A 454 -22.95 -2.59 -17.24
C LYS A 454 -24.30 -2.94 -16.60
N GLY A 455 -25.16 -3.67 -17.30
CA GLY A 455 -26.48 -4.08 -16.85
C GLY A 455 -26.99 -5.32 -17.59
N MET A 456 -28.10 -5.89 -17.11
CA MET A 456 -28.67 -7.14 -17.63
C MET A 456 -29.87 -6.92 -18.56
N THR A 457 -30.00 -5.73 -19.16
CA THR A 457 -31.15 -5.47 -20.05
C THR A 457 -31.01 -6.25 -21.36
N GLU A 458 -32.13 -6.50 -22.03
CA GLU A 458 -32.18 -7.16 -23.34
C GLU A 458 -31.13 -6.61 -24.35
N ASN A 459 -30.83 -5.31 -24.36
CA ASN A 459 -29.85 -4.70 -25.26
C ASN A 459 -28.38 -5.06 -24.92
N HIS A 460 -28.08 -5.43 -23.67
CA HIS A 460 -26.75 -5.86 -23.25
C HIS A 460 -26.46 -7.29 -23.74
N TYR A 461 -27.40 -8.23 -23.55
CA TYR A 461 -27.28 -9.60 -24.07
C TYR A 461 -27.14 -9.65 -25.60
N ALA A 462 -27.90 -8.82 -26.31
CA ALA A 462 -27.77 -8.75 -27.78
C ALA A 462 -26.38 -8.28 -28.25
N ALA A 463 -25.63 -7.50 -27.46
CA ALA A 463 -24.29 -7.07 -27.85
C ALA A 463 -23.29 -8.25 -27.87
N HIS A 464 -23.35 -9.10 -26.83
CA HIS A 464 -22.55 -10.31 -26.71
C HIS A 464 -22.86 -11.31 -27.84
N PHE A 465 -24.12 -11.75 -27.97
CA PHE A 465 -24.51 -12.69 -29.02
C PHE A 465 -24.28 -12.14 -30.44
N SER A 466 -24.52 -10.84 -30.69
CA SER A 466 -24.19 -10.24 -31.99
C SER A 466 -22.69 -10.20 -32.28
N THR A 467 -21.83 -10.21 -31.25
CA THR A 467 -20.37 -10.26 -31.43
C THR A 467 -19.91 -11.67 -31.78
N LEU A 468 -20.41 -12.69 -31.08
CA LEU A 468 -20.17 -14.10 -31.38
C LEU A 468 -20.63 -14.46 -32.81
N MET A 469 -21.89 -14.15 -33.13
CA MET A 469 -22.50 -14.50 -34.43
C MET A 469 -21.86 -13.82 -35.63
N LYS A 470 -21.24 -12.64 -35.44
CA LYS A 470 -20.47 -11.99 -36.51
C LYS A 470 -19.24 -12.80 -36.91
N GLN A 471 -18.59 -13.51 -35.99
CA GLN A 471 -17.43 -14.35 -36.30
C GLN A 471 -17.84 -15.44 -37.30
N PHE A 472 -18.93 -16.17 -37.00
CA PHE A 472 -19.53 -17.16 -37.91
C PHE A 472 -19.98 -16.58 -39.27
N LYS A 473 -20.34 -15.29 -39.31
CA LYS A 473 -20.74 -14.59 -40.54
C LYS A 473 -19.56 -14.15 -41.42
N HIS A 474 -18.40 -13.89 -40.80
CA HIS A 474 -17.19 -13.46 -41.48
C HIS A 474 -16.22 -14.61 -41.79
N ALA A 475 -16.43 -15.78 -41.19
CA ALA A 475 -15.71 -17.01 -41.50
C ALA A 475 -16.18 -17.66 -42.81
N GLU A 476 -15.28 -18.36 -43.49
CA GLU A 476 -15.57 -19.14 -44.70
C GLU A 476 -16.19 -20.50 -44.34
N ILE A 477 -17.42 -20.46 -43.80
CA ILE A 477 -18.20 -21.64 -43.42
C ILE A 477 -19.55 -21.69 -44.15
N THR A 478 -20.04 -22.89 -44.41
CA THR A 478 -21.35 -23.11 -45.03
C THR A 478 -22.50 -22.78 -44.08
N VAL A 479 -23.69 -22.55 -44.64
CA VAL A 479 -24.93 -22.33 -43.88
C VAL A 479 -25.21 -23.48 -42.89
N LYS A 480 -24.89 -24.72 -43.26
CA LYS A 480 -25.09 -25.90 -42.38
C LYS A 480 -24.10 -25.92 -41.21
N GLU A 481 -22.84 -25.58 -41.45
CA GLU A 481 -21.81 -25.52 -40.40
C GLU A 481 -22.10 -24.37 -39.43
N ARG A 482 -22.44 -23.18 -39.96
CA ARG A 482 -22.96 -22.05 -39.18
C ARG A 482 -24.12 -22.48 -38.27
N ASP A 483 -25.11 -23.18 -38.81
CA ASP A 483 -26.29 -23.65 -38.08
C ASP A 483 -26.02 -24.76 -37.04
N THR A 484 -24.84 -25.36 -37.07
CA THR A 484 -24.32 -26.25 -36.03
C THR A 484 -23.53 -25.47 -34.98
N LEU A 485 -22.56 -24.67 -35.41
CA LEU A 485 -21.64 -23.94 -34.53
C LEU A 485 -22.31 -22.83 -33.72
N VAL A 486 -23.39 -22.24 -34.23
CA VAL A 486 -24.17 -21.18 -33.57
C VAL A 486 -25.08 -21.68 -32.43
N ARG A 487 -25.21 -23.00 -32.26
CA ARG A 487 -26.10 -23.58 -31.23
C ARG A 487 -25.65 -23.17 -29.84
N GLN A 488 -26.58 -22.64 -29.05
CA GLN A 488 -26.33 -22.24 -27.67
C GLN A 488 -27.08 -23.13 -26.70
N VAL A 489 -26.41 -23.47 -25.62
CA VAL A 489 -27.03 -23.87 -24.35
C VAL A 489 -26.99 -22.64 -23.45
N VAL A 490 -28.14 -22.25 -22.90
CA VAL A 490 -28.30 -21.04 -22.08
C VAL A 490 -29.19 -21.37 -20.89
N ASP A 491 -28.72 -21.05 -19.69
CA ASP A 491 -29.59 -21.08 -18.52
C ASP A 491 -30.68 -20.01 -18.67
N PHE A 492 -31.93 -20.43 -18.52
CA PHE A 492 -33.09 -19.83 -19.20
C PHE A 492 -33.62 -18.51 -18.58
N SER A 493 -32.81 -17.45 -18.51
CA SER A 493 -33.42 -16.12 -18.40
C SER A 493 -34.08 -15.75 -19.73
N LEU A 494 -35.36 -15.37 -19.67
CA LEU A 494 -36.16 -15.00 -20.86
C LEU A 494 -35.50 -13.88 -21.67
N ALA A 495 -34.79 -12.96 -20.99
CA ALA A 495 -34.05 -11.87 -21.61
C ALA A 495 -32.85 -12.34 -22.45
N GLN A 496 -32.15 -13.41 -22.05
CA GLN A 496 -31.08 -14.02 -22.86
C GLN A 496 -31.67 -14.73 -24.08
N ALA A 497 -32.65 -15.62 -23.89
CA ALA A 497 -33.25 -16.39 -24.98
C ALA A 497 -33.86 -15.49 -26.08
N ASN A 498 -34.67 -14.50 -25.69
CA ASN A 498 -35.24 -13.50 -26.61
C ASN A 498 -34.16 -12.76 -27.41
N ARG A 499 -32.98 -12.54 -26.85
CA ARG A 499 -31.93 -11.70 -27.44
C ARG A 499 -30.83 -12.46 -28.15
N PHE A 500 -30.67 -13.75 -27.88
CA PHE A 500 -30.08 -14.68 -28.84
C PHE A 500 -30.91 -14.69 -30.13
N VAL A 501 -32.24 -14.93 -30.04
CA VAL A 501 -33.14 -14.95 -31.21
C VAL A 501 -33.08 -13.64 -32.01
N LYS A 502 -33.26 -12.49 -31.35
CA LYS A 502 -33.17 -11.17 -31.99
C LYS A 502 -31.76 -10.89 -32.57
N ALA A 503 -30.68 -11.41 -31.99
CA ALA A 503 -29.33 -11.29 -32.55
C ALA A 503 -29.13 -12.18 -33.78
N TYR A 504 -29.59 -13.43 -33.74
CA TYR A 504 -29.50 -14.38 -34.85
C TYR A 504 -30.19 -13.84 -36.10
N MET A 505 -31.45 -13.42 -35.96
CA MET A 505 -32.24 -12.80 -37.02
C MET A 505 -31.52 -11.57 -37.61
N LYS A 506 -31.02 -10.67 -36.74
CA LYS A 506 -30.32 -9.46 -37.18
C LYS A 506 -28.98 -9.73 -37.88
N VAL A 507 -28.18 -10.69 -37.40
CA VAL A 507 -26.85 -10.95 -37.97
C VAL A 507 -26.97 -11.72 -39.28
N PHE A 508 -27.76 -12.79 -39.32
CA PHE A 508 -27.87 -13.66 -40.49
C PHE A 508 -28.95 -13.26 -41.50
N LYS A 509 -29.75 -12.23 -41.19
CA LYS A 509 -30.94 -11.79 -41.94
C LYS A 509 -32.05 -12.86 -41.98
N GLU A 510 -32.15 -13.68 -40.94
CA GLU A 510 -33.26 -14.62 -40.80
C GLU A 510 -34.56 -13.88 -40.45
N THR A 511 -35.65 -14.26 -41.10
CA THR A 511 -36.99 -13.68 -40.93
C THR A 511 -37.90 -14.53 -40.05
N ASP A 512 -37.64 -15.84 -39.90
CA ASP A 512 -38.43 -16.73 -39.05
C ASP A 512 -37.84 -16.84 -37.62
N PRO A 513 -38.57 -16.40 -36.58
CA PRO A 513 -38.17 -16.62 -35.19
C PRO A 513 -38.05 -18.11 -34.82
N ALA A 514 -38.80 -19.02 -35.46
CA ALA A 514 -38.73 -20.45 -35.15
C ALA A 514 -37.41 -21.09 -35.61
N VAL A 515 -36.87 -20.67 -36.78
CA VAL A 515 -35.53 -21.07 -37.22
C VAL A 515 -34.46 -20.60 -36.24
N ALA A 516 -34.57 -19.36 -35.73
CA ALA A 516 -33.65 -18.85 -34.71
C ALA A 516 -33.80 -19.58 -33.36
N LEU A 517 -35.03 -19.85 -32.92
CA LEU A 517 -35.35 -20.57 -31.70
C LEU A 517 -34.82 -22.02 -31.74
N SER A 518 -34.84 -22.67 -32.91
CA SER A 518 -34.30 -24.03 -33.11
C SER A 518 -32.79 -24.16 -32.86
N LYS A 519 -32.06 -23.05 -32.64
CA LYS A 519 -30.64 -23.04 -32.28
C LYS A 519 -30.38 -22.88 -30.78
N LEU A 520 -31.42 -22.73 -29.97
CA LEU A 520 -31.34 -22.85 -28.52
C LEU A 520 -31.63 -24.30 -28.12
N GLN A 521 -30.67 -24.94 -27.48
CA GLN A 521 -30.83 -26.25 -26.87
C GLN A 521 -30.90 -26.10 -25.35
N GLY A 522 -31.68 -26.96 -24.69
CA GLY A 522 -31.98 -26.82 -23.26
C GLY A 522 -31.08 -27.66 -22.37
N CYS A 523 -30.97 -27.25 -21.09
CA CYS A 523 -30.08 -27.87 -20.11
C CYS A 523 -30.39 -29.36 -19.79
N HIS A 524 -31.45 -29.92 -20.37
CA HIS A 524 -31.70 -31.38 -20.38
C HIS A 524 -30.69 -32.17 -21.25
N GLU A 525 -29.94 -31.51 -22.13
CA GLU A 525 -28.85 -32.11 -22.93
C GLU A 525 -27.46 -31.99 -22.25
N HIS A 526 -27.41 -31.81 -20.92
CA HIS A 526 -26.15 -31.77 -20.13
C HIS A 526 -25.55 -33.16 -19.82
N PHE A 527 -25.91 -34.22 -20.57
CA PHE A 527 -25.50 -35.61 -20.34
C PHE A 527 -25.10 -36.34 -21.62
#